data_AF-A0A520P470-F1
#
_entry.id   AF-A0A520P470-F1
#
_cell.length_a   1.000
_cell.length_b   1.000
_cell.length_c   1.000
_cell.angle_alpha   90.00
_cell.angle_beta   90.00
_cell.angle_gamma   90.00
#
_symmetry.space_group_name_H-M   'P 1'
#
loop_
_entity.id
_entity.type
_entity.pdbx_description
1 polymer ?
#
loop_
_entity_poly.entity_id
_entity_poly.type
_entity_poly.pdbx_seq_one_letter_code
_entity_poly.pdbx_strand_id
1 'polypeptide(L)' 'VMVGDSLHTDILGGHIAGLKTALVAGHGFFAGQDIKKPIEISGIKPDFILANP' A
#
# COMPACT_ATOMS: atom_id res chain seq x y z
N VAL A 1 -7.67 7.19 7.71
CA VAL A 1 -6.75 6.21 7.10
C VAL A 1 -6.92 6.32 5.59
N MET A 2 -5.84 6.47 4.84
CA MET A 2 -5.83 6.36 3.37
C MET A 2 -5.79 4.88 3.02
N VAL A 3 -6.73 4.40 2.21
CA VAL A 3 -6.82 2.99 1.78
C VAL A 3 -6.62 2.96 0.27
N GLY A 4 -5.74 2.08 -0.20
CA GLY A 4 -5.48 1.94 -1.63
C GLY A 4 -4.72 0.66 -1.97
N ASP A 5 -4.47 0.46 -3.25
CA ASP A 5 -3.88 -0.76 -3.81
C ASP A 5 -2.49 -0.51 -4.42
N SER A 6 -1.97 0.72 -4.34
CA SER A 6 -0.67 1.09 -4.92
C SER A 6 0.25 1.80 -3.93
N LEU A 7 1.55 1.45 -3.94
CA LEU A 7 2.55 2.05 -3.06
C LEU A 7 2.85 3.52 -3.43
N HIS A 8 3.06 3.80 -4.70
CA HIS A 8 3.59 5.10 -5.15
C HIS A 8 2.52 6.17 -5.31
N THR A 9 1.23 5.81 -5.30
CA THR A 9 0.12 6.77 -5.28
C THR A 9 -0.50 6.84 -3.90
N ASP A 10 -1.09 5.75 -3.43
CA ASP A 10 -2.01 5.80 -2.29
C ASP A 10 -1.24 5.84 -0.98
N ILE A 11 -0.25 4.95 -0.84
CA ILE A 11 0.56 4.87 0.37
C ILE A 11 1.49 6.08 0.46
N LEU A 12 2.22 6.41 -0.60
CA LEU A 12 3.08 7.58 -0.62
C LEU A 12 2.29 8.88 -0.45
N GLY A 13 1.16 9.03 -1.14
CA GLY A 13 0.28 10.19 -1.01
C GLY A 13 -0.31 10.31 0.40
N GLY A 14 -0.75 9.19 0.98
CA GLY A 14 -1.25 9.14 2.36
C GLY A 14 -0.21 9.58 3.39
N HIS A 15 1.04 9.13 3.24
CA HIS A 15 2.15 9.58 4.08
C HIS A 15 2.40 11.09 3.96
N ILE A 16 2.45 11.62 2.74
CA ILE A 16 2.65 13.07 2.49
C ILE A 16 1.50 13.88 3.11
N ALA A 17 0.28 13.35 3.09
CA ALA A 17 -0.89 13.96 3.73
C ALA A 17 -0.93 13.80 5.26
N GLY A 18 0.05 13.14 5.87
CA GLY A 18 0.09 12.91 7.32
C GLY A 18 -0.94 11.90 7.82
N LEU A 19 -1.46 11.03 6.94
CA LEU A 19 -2.46 10.02 7.25
C LEU A 19 -1.80 8.66 7.50
N LYS A 20 -2.42 7.88 8.39
CA LYS A 20 -2.19 6.43 8.44
C LYS A 20 -2.65 5.77 7.15
N THR A 21 -1.93 4.76 6.65
CA THR A 21 -2.19 4.14 5.34
C THR A 21 -2.43 2.62 5.43
N ALA A 22 -3.36 2.10 4.63
CA ALA A 22 -3.61 0.67 4.47
C ALA A 22 -3.50 0.25 3.01
N LEU A 23 -2.67 -0.76 2.72
CA LEU A 23 -2.53 -1.36 1.40
C LEU A 23 -3.45 -2.58 1.26
N VAL A 24 -4.37 -2.57 0.30
CA VAL A 24 -5.17 -3.72 -0.08
C VAL A 24 -4.41 -4.55 -1.12
N ALA A 25 -4.01 -5.77 -0.76
CA ALA A 25 -3.13 -6.60 -1.57
C ALA A 25 -3.83 -7.73 -2.35
N GLY A 26 -5.05 -8.11 -1.99
CA GLY A 26 -5.82 -9.13 -2.71
C GLY A 26 -6.76 -8.59 -3.78
N HIS A 27 -6.74 -7.28 -4.03
CA HIS A 27 -7.51 -6.63 -5.10
C HIS A 27 -6.67 -5.54 -5.78
N GLY A 28 -7.05 -5.16 -7.00
CA GLY A 28 -6.40 -4.07 -7.72
C GLY A 28 -4.97 -4.37 -8.19
N PHE A 29 -4.11 -3.36 -8.17
CA PHE A 29 -2.76 -3.35 -8.73
C PHE A 29 -1.85 -4.45 -8.20
N PHE A 30 -1.92 -4.78 -6.90
CA PHE A 30 -1.14 -5.86 -6.29
C PHE A 30 -1.85 -7.21 -6.21
N ALA A 31 -3.04 -7.36 -6.79
CA ALA A 31 -3.77 -8.63 -6.73
C ALA A 31 -2.93 -9.80 -7.28
N GLY A 32 -2.69 -10.79 -6.42
CA GLY A 32 -1.93 -11.99 -6.76
C GLY A 32 -0.41 -11.79 -6.88
N GLN A 33 0.12 -10.63 -6.48
CA GLN A 33 1.55 -10.34 -6.49
C GLN A 33 2.18 -10.41 -5.10
N ASP A 34 3.48 -10.71 -5.05
CA ASP A 34 4.25 -10.58 -3.82
C ASP A 34 4.56 -9.11 -3.53
N ILE A 35 3.86 -8.55 -2.55
CA ILE A 35 4.02 -7.15 -2.12
C ILE A 35 5.33 -6.88 -1.36
N LYS A 36 6.04 -7.90 -0.87
CA LYS A 36 7.23 -7.70 -0.02
C LYS A 36 8.37 -7.06 -0.79
N LYS A 37 8.68 -7.56 -1.98
CA LYS A 37 9.75 -7.03 -2.83
C LYS A 37 9.52 -5.56 -3.23
N PRO A 38 8.33 -5.17 -3.73
CA PRO A 38 8.02 -3.77 -4.00
C PRO A 38 8.18 -2.85 -2.78
N ILE A 39 7.72 -3.29 -1.60
CA ILE A 39 7.87 -2.52 -0.35
C ILE A 39 9.36 -2.34 0.00
N GLU A 40 10.15 -3.42 -0.10
CA GLU A 40 11.59 -3.37 0.19
C GLU A 40 12.37 -2.47 -0.77
N ILE A 41 12.12 -2.61 -2.08
CA ILE A 41 12.80 -1.84 -3.13
C ILE A 41 12.45 -0.35 -3.05
N SER A 42 11.16 -0.04 -2.86
CA SER A 42 10.70 1.36 -2.83
C SER A 42 10.93 2.06 -1.49
N GLY A 43 11.06 1.30 -0.40
CA GLY A 43 11.05 1.84 0.95
C GLY A 43 9.69 2.41 1.40
N ILE A 44 8.65 2.31 0.57
CA ILE A 44 7.31 2.80 0.89
C ILE A 44 6.57 1.71 1.66
N LYS A 45 6.39 1.92 2.96
CA LYS A 45 5.79 0.93 3.87
C LYS A 45 4.44 1.39 4.40
N PRO A 46 3.35 0.66 4.16
CA PRO A 46 2.06 0.98 4.75
C PRO A 46 2.00 0.64 6.24
N ASP A 47 1.17 1.33 7.02
CA ASP A 47 0.88 0.96 8.41
C ASP A 47 0.11 -0.37 8.51
N PHE A 48 -0.76 -0.64 7.55
CA PHE A 48 -1.59 -1.85 7.50
C PHE A 48 -1.55 -2.51 6.13
N ILE A 49 -1.67 -3.84 6.11
CA ILE A 49 -1.82 -4.63 4.89
C ILE A 49 -3.11 -5.44 5.04
N LEU A 50 -4.02 -5.29 4.09
CA LEU A 50 -5.33 -5.93 4.07
C LEU A 50 -5.37 -6.92 2.91
N ALA A 51 -5.94 -8.11 3.15
CA ALA A 51 -6.15 -9.08 2.09
C ALA A 51 -7.27 -8.61 1.14
N ASN A 52 -8.36 -8.07 1.69
CA ASN A 52 -9.52 -7.62 0.92
C ASN A 52 -9.99 -6.25 1.44
N PRO A 53 -10.80 -5.51 0.65
CA PRO A 53 -11.38 -4.23 1.05
C PRO A 53 -12.21 -4.31 2.34
#